data_AF-A0A6P7H7W7-F1
#
_entry.id   AF-A0A6P7H7W7-F1
#
_cell.length_a   1.000
_cell.length_b   1.000
_cell.length_c   1.000
_cell.angle_alpha   90.00
_cell.angle_beta   90.00
_cell.angle_gamma   90.00
#
_symmetry.space_group_name_H-M   'P 1'
#
loop_
_entity.id
_entity.type
_entity.pdbx_description
1 polymer ?
#
loop_
_entity_poly.entity_id
_entity_poly.type
_entity_poly.pdbx_seq_one_letter_code
_entity_poly.pdbx_strand_id
1 'polypeptide(L)'
;MSHIEFKALQLQEEAQRRVKSAGFLQSLFSRSTNKSEESIEYYKRAGNLFKMVKKWKQAGSAFMDAANLCYKAKNFTEAALEYIEAANCFKNCDIEMAIKAYKEAVKLYRNN
;
A
#
# COMPACT_ATOMS: atom_id res chain seq x y z
N MET A 1 8.86 9.04 19.52
CA MET A 1 8.40 9.03 18.12
C MET A 1 9.48 9.67 17.29
N SER A 2 10.10 8.93 16.37
CA SER A 2 11.19 9.50 15.55
C SER A 2 10.61 10.46 14.51
N HIS A 3 11.36 11.48 14.11
CA HIS A 3 10.92 12.41 13.05
C HIS A 3 10.54 11.67 11.75
N ILE A 4 11.22 10.55 11.48
CA ILE A 4 10.98 9.67 10.32
C ILE A 4 9.63 8.95 10.47
N GLU A 5 9.31 8.44 11.66
CA GLU A 5 8.03 7.77 11.95
C GLU A 5 6.85 8.74 11.85
N PHE A 6 7.01 9.97 12.35
CA PHE A 6 5.99 11.01 12.24
C PHE A 6 5.72 11.36 10.77
N LYS A 7 6.77 11.53 9.97
CA LYS A 7 6.65 11.76 8.52
C LYS A 7 5.97 10.60 7.80
N ALA A 8 6.29 9.35 8.16
CA ALA A 8 5.66 8.17 7.58
C ALA A 8 4.14 8.14 7.83
N LEU A 9 3.72 8.46 9.06
CA LEU A 9 2.30 8.54 9.43
C LEU A 9 1.57 9.67 8.71
N GLN A 10 2.19 10.84 8.58
CA GLN A 10 1.62 11.95 7.81
C GLN A 10 1.38 11.55 6.35
N LEU A 11 2.37 10.93 5.70
CA LEU A 11 2.22 10.46 4.32
C LEU A 11 1.12 9.41 4.17
N GLN A 12 1.02 8.49 5.13
CA GLN A 12 -0.04 7.48 5.14
C GLN A 12 -1.44 8.10 5.32
N GLU A 13 -1.56 9.10 6.19
CA GLU A 13 -2.81 9.81 6.41
C GLU A 13 -3.22 10.64 5.19
N GLU A 14 -2.26 11.33 4.56
CA GLU A 14 -2.48 12.07 3.30
C GLU A 14 -2.96 11.13 2.18
N ALA A 15 -2.32 9.95 2.05
CA ALA A 15 -2.75 8.94 1.10
C ALA A 15 -4.19 8.47 1.38
N GLN A 16 -4.51 8.19 2.65
CA GLN A 16 -5.84 7.72 3.02
C GLN A 16 -6.93 8.78 2.81
N ARG A 17 -6.65 10.05 3.11
CA ARG A 17 -7.58 11.17 2.87
C ARG A 17 -7.87 11.33 1.38
N ARG A 18 -6.86 11.17 0.52
CA ARG A 18 -7.04 11.22 -0.95
C ARG A 18 -7.89 10.05 -1.47
N VAL A 19 -7.69 8.83 -0.94
CA VAL A 19 -8.53 7.68 -1.28
C VAL A 19 -9.98 7.86 -0.81
N LYS A 20 -10.21 8.39 0.41
CA LYS A 20 -11.56 8.59 0.98
C LYS A 20 -12.32 9.75 0.35
N SER A 21 -11.64 10.85 -0.01
CA SER A 21 -12.27 12.00 -0.68
C SER A 21 -12.81 11.64 -2.08
N ALA A 22 -12.29 10.57 -2.69
CA ALA A 22 -12.85 9.95 -3.89
C ALA A 22 -14.13 9.12 -3.64
N GLY A 23 -14.64 8.99 -2.41
CA GLY A 23 -15.89 8.28 -2.13
C GLY A 23 -17.12 9.18 -2.03
N PHE A 24 -16.96 10.40 -1.51
CA PHE A 24 -18.07 11.32 -1.24
C PHE A 24 -18.37 12.30 -2.39
N LEU A 25 -17.36 12.70 -3.17
CA LEU A 25 -17.52 13.67 -4.28
C LEU A 25 -17.51 13.02 -5.67
N GLN A 26 -17.30 11.71 -5.75
CA GLN A 26 -17.14 10.96 -6.99
C GLN A 26 -18.47 10.66 -7.70
N SER A 27 -19.62 10.86 -7.03
CA SER A 27 -20.93 10.75 -7.66
C SER A 27 -21.23 11.87 -8.67
N LEU A 28 -20.43 12.95 -8.73
CA LEU A 28 -20.75 14.12 -9.56
C LEU A 28 -19.70 14.52 -10.60
N PHE A 29 -18.42 14.13 -10.48
CA PHE A 29 -17.40 14.50 -11.46
C PHE A 29 -16.46 13.33 -11.76
N SER A 30 -16.82 12.56 -12.80
CA SER A 30 -16.00 11.53 -13.41
C SER A 30 -14.72 12.13 -14.03
N ARG A 31 -13.60 12.12 -13.30
CA ARG A 31 -12.22 12.18 -13.85
C ARG A 31 -11.17 11.77 -12.79
N SER A 32 -11.08 10.48 -12.47
CA SER A 32 -10.44 10.00 -11.22
C SER A 32 -9.35 8.91 -11.39
N THR A 33 -8.61 8.93 -12.50
CA THR A 33 -7.49 7.98 -12.71
C THR A 33 -6.21 8.43 -12.00
N ASN A 34 -5.84 9.71 -12.12
CA ASN A 34 -4.52 10.20 -11.67
C ASN A 34 -4.33 10.28 -10.14
N LYS A 35 -5.41 10.38 -9.36
CA LYS A 35 -5.30 10.46 -7.88
C LYS A 35 -4.94 9.12 -7.23
N SER A 36 -5.22 8.02 -7.91
CA SER A 36 -4.95 6.67 -7.39
C SER A 36 -3.46 6.33 -7.42
N GLU A 37 -2.78 6.66 -8.51
CA GLU A 37 -1.33 6.48 -8.69
C GLU A 37 -0.51 7.32 -7.71
N GLU A 38 -0.87 8.58 -7.53
CA GLU A 38 -0.20 9.44 -6.55
C GLU A 38 -0.33 8.86 -5.13
N SER A 39 -1.54 8.38 -4.78
CA SER A 39 -1.80 7.75 -3.47
C SER A 39 -0.96 6.48 -3.26
N ILE A 40 -0.75 5.67 -4.30
CA ILE A 40 0.14 4.49 -4.26
C ILE A 40 1.57 4.91 -3.90
N GLU A 41 2.10 5.95 -4.54
CA GLU A 41 3.44 6.45 -4.22
C GLU A 41 3.57 6.94 -2.77
N TYR A 42 2.54 7.64 -2.25
CA TYR A 42 2.53 8.08 -0.86
C TYR A 42 2.60 6.88 0.12
N TYR A 43 1.81 5.83 -0.13
CA TYR A 43 1.86 4.61 0.68
C TYR A 43 3.21 3.90 0.58
N LYS A 44 3.80 3.79 -0.62
CA LYS A 44 5.16 3.23 -0.83
C LYS A 44 6.23 3.99 -0.04
N ARG A 45 6.21 5.32 -0.13
CA ARG A 45 7.15 6.19 0.61
C ARG A 45 6.98 6.02 2.12
N ALA A 46 5.74 6.00 2.61
CA ALA A 46 5.45 5.73 4.02
C ALA A 46 5.99 4.36 4.45
N GLY A 47 5.74 3.30 3.68
CA GLY A 47 6.23 1.94 3.92
C GLY A 47 7.76 1.87 4.03
N ASN A 48 8.47 2.56 3.12
CA ASN A 48 9.93 2.63 3.17
C ASN A 48 10.46 3.39 4.40
N LEU A 49 9.80 4.47 4.82
CA LEU A 49 10.17 5.16 6.07
C LEU A 49 9.91 4.28 7.29
N PHE A 50 8.81 3.51 7.32
CA PHE A 50 8.55 2.53 8.37
C PHE A 50 9.60 1.42 8.42
N LYS A 51 10.11 0.96 7.28
CA LYS A 51 11.25 0.02 7.19
C LYS A 51 12.50 0.62 7.85
N MET A 52 12.81 1.89 7.61
CA MET A 52 13.98 2.56 8.21
C MET A 52 13.92 2.61 9.74
N VAL A 53 12.73 2.78 10.32
CA VAL A 53 12.53 2.79 11.78
C VAL A 53 12.20 1.41 12.36
N LYS A 54 12.39 0.33 11.57
CA LYS A 54 12.14 -1.08 11.94
C LYS A 54 10.70 -1.37 12.38
N LYS A 55 9.73 -0.58 11.91
CA LYS A 55 8.31 -0.76 12.18
C LYS A 55 7.67 -1.66 11.12
N TRP A 56 8.11 -2.91 11.10
CA TRP A 56 7.76 -3.90 10.10
C TRP A 56 6.25 -4.12 9.91
N LYS A 57 5.47 -4.15 11.00
CA LYS A 57 4.01 -4.30 10.94
C LYS A 57 3.32 -3.13 10.23
N GLN A 58 3.75 -1.90 10.51
CA GLN A 58 3.20 -0.68 9.89
C GLN A 58 3.65 -0.58 8.42
N ALA A 59 4.91 -0.89 8.14
CA ALA A 59 5.43 -0.96 6.78
C ALA A 59 4.62 -1.93 5.92
N GLY A 60 4.43 -3.17 6.39
CA GLY A 60 3.66 -4.17 5.68
C GLY A 60 2.21 -3.73 5.42
N SER A 61 1.57 -3.07 6.39
CA SER A 61 0.21 -2.53 6.20
C SER A 61 0.17 -1.46 5.11
N ALA A 62 1.14 -0.55 5.07
CA ALA A 62 1.20 0.49 4.04
C ALA A 62 1.42 -0.12 2.63
N PHE A 63 2.27 -1.14 2.52
CA PHE A 63 2.44 -1.87 1.25
C PHE A 63 1.21 -2.66 0.83
N MET A 64 0.45 -3.23 1.77
CA MET A 64 -0.84 -3.87 1.47
C MET A 64 -1.86 -2.86 0.93
N ASP A 65 -1.92 -1.66 1.51
CA ASP A 65 -2.78 -0.58 1.02
C ASP A 65 -2.37 -0.14 -0.40
N ALA A 66 -1.06 0.01 -0.65
CA ALA A 66 -0.54 0.28 -1.99
C ALA A 66 -0.89 -0.83 -2.99
N ALA A 67 -0.67 -2.09 -2.64
CA ALA A 67 -0.97 -3.26 -3.48
C ALA A 67 -2.45 -3.33 -3.87
N ASN A 68 -3.34 -3.07 -2.91
CA ASN A 68 -4.78 -3.02 -3.15
C ASN A 68 -5.18 -1.91 -4.13
N LEU A 69 -4.51 -0.75 -4.06
CA LEU A 69 -4.73 0.35 -5.01
C LEU A 69 -4.20 0.00 -6.40
N CYS A 70 -3.00 -0.57 -6.51
CA CYS A 70 -2.44 -1.07 -7.78
C CYS A 70 -3.38 -2.10 -8.43
N TYR A 71 -3.95 -3.01 -7.64
CA TYR A 71 -4.93 -3.99 -8.12
C TYR A 71 -6.18 -3.32 -8.67
N LYS A 72 -6.74 -2.32 -7.98
CA LYS A 72 -7.88 -1.54 -8.46
C LYS A 72 -7.57 -0.74 -9.73
N ALA A 73 -6.33 -0.28 -9.86
CA ALA A 73 -5.82 0.39 -11.07
C ALA A 73 -5.56 -0.60 -12.23
N LYS A 74 -5.84 -1.89 -12.06
CA LYS A 74 -5.55 -2.98 -13.01
C LYS A 74 -4.06 -3.13 -13.34
N ASN A 75 -3.18 -2.63 -12.48
CA ASN A 75 -1.74 -2.85 -12.58
C ASN A 75 -1.34 -4.07 -11.74
N PHE A 76 -1.64 -5.26 -12.25
CA PHE A 76 -1.49 -6.52 -11.51
C PHE A 76 -0.02 -6.87 -11.24
N THR A 77 0.88 -6.57 -12.17
CA THR A 77 2.32 -6.83 -12.01
C THR A 77 2.89 -6.00 -10.87
N GLU A 78 2.54 -4.71 -10.80
CA GLU A 78 2.99 -3.84 -9.70
C GLU A 78 2.32 -4.24 -8.38
N ALA A 79 1.02 -4.55 -8.39
CA ALA A 79 0.32 -5.04 -7.19
C ALA A 79 1.00 -6.29 -6.59
N ALA A 80 1.43 -7.23 -7.45
CA ALA A 80 2.11 -8.44 -7.00
C ALA A 80 3.48 -8.14 -6.36
N LEU A 81 4.25 -7.18 -6.90
CA LEU A 81 5.50 -6.73 -6.29
C LEU A 81 5.27 -6.11 -4.91
N GLU A 82 4.25 -5.27 -4.76
CA GLU A 82 3.90 -4.66 -3.46
C GLU A 82 3.45 -5.70 -2.43
N TYR A 83 2.69 -6.72 -2.84
CA TYR A 83 2.35 -7.83 -1.97
C TYR A 83 3.58 -8.61 -1.48
N ILE A 84 4.60 -8.77 -2.34
CA ILE A 84 5.87 -9.39 -1.94
C ILE A 84 6.62 -8.52 -0.93
N GLU A 85 6.68 -7.19 -1.15
CA GLU A 85 7.29 -6.26 -0.19
C GLU A 85 6.56 -6.28 1.16
N ALA A 86 5.23 -6.30 1.15
CA ALA A 86 4.42 -6.44 2.36
C ALA A 86 4.72 -7.74 3.08
N ALA A 87 4.77 -8.86 2.35
CA ALA A 87 5.08 -10.17 2.92
C ALA A 87 6.49 -10.24 3.53
N ASN A 88 7.48 -9.64 2.86
CA ASN A 88 8.85 -9.52 3.37
C ASN A 88 8.89 -8.74 4.69
N CYS A 89 8.09 -7.68 4.81
CA CYS A 89 7.97 -6.92 6.07
C CYS A 89 7.27 -7.76 7.15
N PHE A 90 6.23 -8.52 6.82
CA PHE A 90 5.48 -9.32 7.79
C PHE A 90 6.20 -10.60 8.23
N LYS A 91 7.17 -11.12 7.46
CA LYS A 91 7.85 -12.40 7.72
C LYS A 91 8.34 -12.60 9.17
N ASN A 92 8.81 -11.53 9.82
CA ASN A 92 9.36 -11.56 11.18
C ASN A 92 8.39 -11.02 12.26
N CYS A 93 7.18 -10.65 11.90
CA CYS A 93 6.22 -10.00 12.82
C CYS A 93 4.84 -10.66 12.82
N ASP A 94 4.41 -11.16 11.66
CA ASP A 94 3.12 -11.82 11.47
C ASP A 94 3.21 -12.77 10.27
N ILE A 95 3.53 -14.03 10.57
CA ILE A 95 3.73 -15.07 9.54
C ILE A 95 2.42 -15.35 8.79
N GLU A 96 1.27 -15.26 9.46
CA GLU A 96 -0.03 -15.50 8.82
C GLU A 96 -0.34 -14.44 7.77
N MET A 97 -0.10 -13.16 8.09
CA MET A 97 -0.25 -12.07 7.11
C MET A 97 0.76 -12.19 5.97
N ALA A 98 2.01 -12.60 6.26
CA ALA A 98 3.00 -12.83 5.21
C ALA A 98 2.56 -13.92 4.22
N ILE A 99 2.04 -15.05 4.73
CA ILE A 99 1.53 -16.14 3.89
C ILE A 99 0.35 -15.66 3.04
N LYS A 100 -0.58 -14.89 3.62
CA LYS A 100 -1.72 -14.32 2.88
C LYS A 100 -1.24 -13.41 1.75
N ALA A 101 -0.30 -12.51 2.03
CA ALA A 101 0.26 -11.60 1.03
C ALA A 101 0.98 -12.34 -0.11
N TYR A 102 1.80 -13.36 0.19
CA TYR A 102 2.41 -14.20 -0.85
C TYR A 102 1.38 -14.96 -1.69
N LYS A 103 0.32 -15.48 -1.07
CA LYS A 103 -0.76 -16.17 -1.81
C LYS A 103 -1.44 -15.21 -2.79
N GLU A 104 -1.71 -13.97 -2.39
CA GLU A 104 -2.27 -12.96 -3.30
C GLU A 104 -1.30 -12.60 -4.43
N ALA A 105 -0.01 -12.40 -4.13
CA ALA A 105 1.00 -12.15 -5.16
C ALA A 105 1.06 -13.27 -6.21
N VAL A 106 1.10 -14.54 -5.77
CA VAL A 106 1.13 -15.71 -6.66
C VAL A 106 -0.14 -15.80 -7.52
N LYS A 107 -1.32 -15.53 -6.95
CA LYS A 107 -2.57 -15.51 -7.71
C LYS A 107 -2.53 -14.46 -8.82
N LEU A 108 -1.98 -13.28 -8.54
CA LEU A 108 -1.86 -12.21 -9.54
C LEU A 108 -0.91 -12.59 -10.66
N TYR A 109 0.27 -13.11 -10.35
CA TYR A 109 1.21 -13.58 -11.38
C TYR A 109 0.66 -14.73 -12.22
N ARG A 110 -0.17 -15.61 -11.63
CA ARG A 110 -0.76 -16.73 -12.34
C ARG A 110 -1.89 -16.32 -13.29
N ASN A 111 -2.62 -15.27 -12.96
CA ASN A 111 -3.81 -14.83 -13.70
C ASN A 111 -3.52 -13.69 -14.71
N ASN A 112 -2.25 -13.39 -14.94
CA ASN A 112 -1.72 -12.40 -15.91
C ASN A 112 -0.98 -13.13 -17.03
#